data_AF-A0A9E0DT73-F1
#
_entry.id   AF-A0A9E0DT73-F1
#
_cell.length_a   1.000
_cell.length_b   1.000
_cell.length_c   1.000
_cell.angle_alpha   90.00
_cell.angle_beta   90.00
_cell.angle_gamma   90.00
#
_symmetry.space_group_name_H-M   'P 1'
#
loop_
_entity.id
_entity.type
_entity.pdbx_description
1 polymer ?
#
loop_
_entity_poly.entity_id
_entity_poly.type
_entity_poly.pdbx_seq_one_letter_code
_entity_poly.pdbx_strand_id
1 'polypeptide(L)'
;MASFNKIVPHVNQVEVNPFFQQVAAQDNMKDYGVQIEAWAPFAEGKNDFFFKTIGEKYGSMDLAIMENGQYNKDWAKIHNMPEEAAQAAVDVNAKKMISVHNSKFALARHQWTEPMERILATSQGKPYEFMTPMIGDKISLDDGTASTAISFPIWWR
;
A
#
# COMPACT_ATOMS: atom_id res chain seq x y z
N MET A 1 -10.06 9.10 -13.67
CA MET A 1 -10.78 7.87 -13.27
C MET A 1 -12.29 8.01 -13.35
N ALA A 2 -12.89 9.11 -12.88
CA ALA A 2 -14.35 9.31 -12.96
C ALA A 2 -14.93 9.32 -14.38
N SER A 3 -14.20 9.88 -15.37
CA SER A 3 -14.73 10.09 -16.72
C SER A 3 -14.79 8.84 -17.60
N PHE A 4 -14.16 7.73 -17.21
CA PHE A 4 -13.98 6.55 -18.06
C PHE A 4 -14.49 5.24 -17.46
N ASN A 5 -15.11 5.29 -16.27
CA ASN A 5 -15.64 4.11 -15.59
C ASN A 5 -17.16 4.21 -15.45
N LYS A 6 -17.88 3.12 -15.77
CA LYS A 6 -19.34 3.02 -15.59
C LYS A 6 -19.74 3.16 -14.12
N ILE A 7 -18.89 2.69 -13.22
CA ILE A 7 -19.04 2.85 -11.77
C ILE A 7 -17.94 3.81 -11.33
N VAL A 8 -18.33 4.97 -10.79
CA VAL A 8 -17.38 5.89 -10.17
C VAL A 8 -16.75 5.18 -8.97
N PRO A 9 -15.42 5.15 -8.84
CA PRO A 9 -14.80 4.52 -7.69
C PRO A 9 -15.29 5.22 -6.41
N HIS A 10 -15.62 4.43 -5.39
CA HIS A 10 -16.02 4.94 -4.08
C HIS A 10 -14.98 5.88 -3.47
N VAL A 11 -13.73 5.73 -3.89
CA VAL A 11 -12.61 6.58 -3.55
C VAL A 11 -11.94 7.02 -4.85
N ASN A 12 -12.12 8.29 -5.20
CA ASN A 12 -11.54 8.92 -6.40
C ASN A 12 -10.37 9.79 -5.95
N GLN A 13 -9.23 9.18 -5.63
CA GLN A 13 -8.04 9.87 -5.14
C GLN A 13 -7.00 10.06 -6.26
N VAL A 14 -6.29 11.19 -6.21
CA VAL A 14 -5.08 11.43 -7.00
C VAL A 14 -3.96 11.86 -6.07
N GLU A 15 -2.83 11.21 -6.28
CA GLU A 15 -1.60 11.41 -5.55
C GLU A 15 -0.86 12.61 -6.11
N VAL A 16 -0.34 13.44 -5.20
CA VAL A 16 0.39 14.64 -5.57
C VAL A 16 1.75 14.71 -4.89
N ASN A 17 2.77 15.02 -5.68
CA ASN A 17 4.10 15.28 -5.15
C ASN A 17 4.11 16.65 -4.45
N PRO A 18 4.60 16.77 -3.20
CA PRO A 18 4.61 18.04 -2.47
C PRO A 18 5.35 19.19 -3.18
N PHE A 19 6.33 18.87 -4.04
CA PHE A 19 7.11 19.84 -4.81
C PHE A 19 6.57 20.06 -6.23
N PHE A 20 5.78 19.13 -6.76
CA PHE A 20 5.25 19.18 -8.11
C PHE A 20 3.75 18.94 -8.12
N GLN A 21 3.03 19.93 -7.58
CA GLN A 21 1.64 19.73 -7.18
C GLN A 21 0.60 19.78 -8.31
N GLN A 22 1.04 20.10 -9.54
CA GLN A 22 0.16 20.22 -10.70
C GLN A 22 -1.08 21.10 -10.42
N VAL A 23 -0.87 22.29 -9.84
CA VAL A 23 -1.95 23.17 -9.32
C VAL A 23 -3.08 23.39 -10.33
N ALA A 24 -2.76 23.63 -11.60
CA ALA A 24 -3.79 23.79 -12.63
C ALA A 24 -4.65 22.52 -12.86
N ALA A 25 -4.07 21.33 -12.71
CA ALA A 25 -4.81 20.08 -12.80
C ALA A 25 -5.76 19.89 -11.60
N GLN A 26 -5.46 20.51 -10.45
CA GLN A 26 -6.31 20.44 -9.25
C GLN A 26 -7.67 21.10 -9.46
N ASP A 27 -7.75 22.14 -10.28
CA ASP A 27 -9.03 22.77 -10.60
C ASP A 27 -9.94 21.82 -11.38
N ASN A 28 -9.39 21.11 -12.38
CA ASN A 28 -10.13 20.07 -13.08
C ASN A 28 -10.56 18.93 -12.14
N MET A 29 -9.72 18.56 -11.17
CA MET A 29 -10.01 17.50 -10.21
C MET A 29 -11.23 17.80 -9.33
N LYS A 30 -11.46 19.06 -8.95
CA LYS A 30 -12.62 19.49 -8.16
C LYS A 30 -13.93 19.14 -8.86
N ASP A 31 -14.02 19.37 -10.17
CA ASP A 31 -15.23 19.13 -10.96
C ASP A 31 -15.62 17.64 -11.00
N TYR A 32 -14.66 16.73 -10.79
CA TYR A 32 -14.88 15.29 -10.74
C TYR A 32 -14.93 14.72 -9.31
N GLY A 33 -14.98 15.58 -8.29
CA GLY A 33 -14.96 15.18 -6.89
C GLY A 33 -13.72 14.37 -6.50
N VAL A 34 -12.59 14.60 -7.17
CA VAL A 34 -11.33 13.91 -6.87
C VAL A 34 -10.75 14.47 -5.58
N GLN A 35 -10.43 13.61 -4.62
CA GLN A 35 -9.70 13.98 -3.41
C GLN A 35 -8.20 14.00 -3.70
N ILE A 36 -7.55 15.11 -3.39
CA ILE A 36 -6.10 15.25 -3.52
C ILE A 36 -5.46 14.73 -2.24
N GLU A 37 -4.51 13.82 -2.40
CA GLU A 37 -3.75 13.28 -1.28
C GLU A 37 -2.26 13.46 -1.53
N ALA A 38 -1.56 13.97 -0.51
CA ALA A 38 -0.12 14.07 -0.55
C ALA A 38 0.46 12.66 -0.44
N TRP A 39 1.25 12.27 -1.45
CA TRP A 39 1.99 11.01 -1.43
C TRP A 39 3.41 11.26 -0.91
N ALA A 40 3.92 10.33 -0.08
CA ALA A 40 5.24 10.38 0.53
C ALA A 40 5.65 11.71 1.19
N PRO A 41 4.78 12.43 1.94
CA PRO A 41 5.16 13.69 2.58
C PRO A 41 6.35 13.53 3.54
N PHE A 42 6.64 12.30 3.97
CA PHE A 42 7.71 11.95 4.92
C PHE A 42 8.62 10.82 4.41
N ALA A 43 8.93 10.82 3.10
CA ALA A 43 9.82 9.85 2.46
C ALA A 43 9.45 8.38 2.73
N GLU A 44 8.15 8.13 2.92
CA GLU A 44 7.61 6.80 3.24
C GLU A 44 8.29 6.16 4.46
N GLY A 45 8.65 6.96 5.47
CA GLY A 45 9.15 6.47 6.75
C GLY A 45 10.54 5.85 6.70
N LYS A 46 11.21 5.91 5.54
CA LYS A 46 12.53 5.32 5.29
C LYS A 46 13.60 5.87 6.24
N ASN A 47 14.61 5.05 6.51
CA ASN A 47 15.71 5.36 7.42
C ASN A 47 15.21 5.73 8.84
N ASP A 48 14.28 4.93 9.38
CA ASP A 48 13.70 5.12 10.71
C ASP A 48 13.03 6.49 10.93
N PHE A 49 12.56 7.15 9.86
CA PHE A 49 11.99 8.50 9.99
C PHE A 49 10.76 8.52 10.90
N PHE A 50 9.86 7.53 10.78
CA PHE A 50 8.67 7.48 11.65
C PHE A 50 8.09 6.09 11.96
N PHE A 51 8.25 5.04 11.14
CA PHE A 51 7.52 3.78 11.37
C PHE A 51 7.85 3.12 12.72
N LYS A 52 9.15 3.03 13.03
CA LYS A 52 9.61 2.49 14.31
C LYS A 52 9.10 3.29 15.49
N THR A 53 9.16 4.63 15.40
CA THR A 53 8.62 5.53 16.42
C THR A 53 7.10 5.36 16.59
N ILE A 54 6.36 5.10 15.51
CA ILE A 54 4.93 4.79 15.56
C ILE A 54 4.70 3.48 16.32
N GLY A 55 5.43 2.41 15.99
CA GLY A 55 5.33 1.12 16.68
C GLY A 55 5.68 1.22 18.16
N GLU A 56 6.76 1.93 18.49
CA GLU A 56 7.17 2.19 19.89
C GLU A 56 6.12 2.98 20.67
N LYS A 57 5.46 3.96 20.03
CA LYS A 57 4.50 4.84 20.69
C LYS A 57 3.12 4.19 20.90
N TYR A 58 2.64 3.43 19.91
CA TYR A 58 1.27 2.92 19.91
C TYR A 58 1.17 1.41 20.16
N GLY A 59 2.30 0.69 20.22
CA GLY A 59 2.33 -0.75 20.42
C GLY A 59 2.04 -1.49 19.11
N SER A 60 1.18 -2.51 19.15
CA SER A 60 0.88 -3.34 17.98
C SER A 60 -0.23 -2.76 17.12
N MET A 61 -0.08 -2.84 15.79
CA MET A 61 -1.14 -2.53 14.84
C MET A 61 -1.86 -3.81 14.41
N ASP A 62 -3.19 -3.86 14.50
CA ASP A 62 -3.93 -5.06 14.06
C ASP A 62 -3.82 -5.30 12.55
N LEU A 63 -3.76 -4.22 11.77
CA LEU A 63 -3.56 -4.25 10.32
C LEU A 63 -2.64 -3.11 9.89
N ALA A 64 -1.63 -3.43 9.09
CA ALA A 64 -0.86 -2.48 8.30
C ALA A 64 -1.22 -2.61 6.81
N ILE A 65 -1.63 -1.50 6.19
CA ILE A 65 -1.87 -1.40 4.74
C ILE A 65 -0.67 -0.66 4.16
N MET A 66 0.21 -1.38 3.45
CA MET A 66 1.49 -0.84 3.00
C MET A 66 1.51 -0.71 1.48
N GLU A 67 2.05 0.40 0.97
CA GLU A 67 2.34 0.50 -0.46
C GLU A 67 3.31 -0.60 -0.92
N ASN A 68 3.11 -1.09 -2.13
CA ASN A 68 3.95 -2.11 -2.74
C ASN A 68 3.73 -2.10 -4.25
N GLY A 69 4.40 -1.20 -4.95
CA GLY A 69 4.27 -1.06 -6.39
C GLY A 69 4.62 0.35 -6.83
N GLN A 70 4.79 0.52 -8.14
CA GLN A 70 5.21 1.77 -8.75
C GLN A 70 6.60 2.24 -8.30
N TYR A 71 7.42 1.33 -7.76
CA TYR A 71 8.78 1.63 -7.33
C TYR A 71 9.78 1.58 -8.50
N ASN A 72 10.85 2.35 -8.35
CA ASN A 72 12.06 2.28 -9.16
C ASN A 72 13.21 2.85 -8.32
N LYS A 73 14.45 2.45 -8.60
CA LYS A 73 15.65 3.07 -8.01
C LYS A 73 15.67 4.58 -8.22
N ASP A 74 15.19 5.06 -9.38
CA ASP A 74 15.08 6.49 -9.69
C ASP A 74 14.07 7.23 -8.79
N TRP A 75 13.13 6.50 -8.17
CA TRP A 75 12.05 7.04 -7.33
C TRP A 75 12.14 6.54 -5.89
N ALA A 76 13.30 6.05 -5.47
CA ALA A 76 13.52 5.48 -4.14
C ALA A 76 13.30 6.48 -2.98
N LYS A 77 13.11 7.77 -3.25
CA LYS A 77 12.76 8.77 -2.24
C LYS A 77 11.26 8.91 -2.00
N ILE A 78 10.44 8.36 -2.89
CA ILE A 78 8.97 8.55 -2.88
C ILE A 78 8.19 7.25 -2.95
N HIS A 79 8.83 6.11 -3.23
CA HIS A 79 8.20 4.78 -3.18
C HIS A 79 9.07 3.79 -2.42
N ASN A 80 8.45 2.95 -1.60
CA ASN A 80 9.07 1.79 -1.01
C ASN A 80 9.32 0.68 -2.04
N MET A 81 10.52 0.12 -2.00
CA MET A 81 10.77 -1.22 -2.52
C MET A 81 9.98 -2.23 -1.67
N PRO A 82 9.62 -3.41 -2.20
CA PRO A 82 8.86 -4.41 -1.45
C PRO A 82 9.49 -4.77 -0.10
N GLU A 83 10.82 -4.87 -0.06
CA GLU A 83 11.57 -5.18 1.16
C GLU A 83 11.47 -4.07 2.21
N GLU A 84 11.43 -2.80 1.79
CA GLU A 84 11.24 -1.64 2.66
C GLU A 84 9.81 -1.61 3.22
N ALA A 85 8.79 -1.87 2.39
CA ALA A 85 7.40 -1.96 2.83
C ALA A 85 7.18 -3.09 3.85
N ALA A 86 7.80 -4.24 3.62
CA ALA A 86 7.78 -5.35 4.57
C ALA A 86 8.55 -5.05 5.86
N GLN A 87 9.60 -4.22 5.82
CA GLN A 87 10.29 -3.79 7.03
C GLN A 87 9.45 -2.79 7.82
N ALA A 88 8.83 -1.83 7.15
CA ALA A 88 7.93 -0.88 7.76
C ALA A 88 6.77 -1.56 8.52
N ALA A 89 6.21 -2.66 7.98
CA ALA A 89 5.22 -3.47 8.69
C ALA A 89 5.74 -4.09 10.00
N VAL A 90 7.02 -4.47 10.04
CA VAL A 90 7.69 -4.92 11.29
C VAL A 90 7.87 -3.75 12.24
N ASP A 91 8.32 -2.61 11.73
CA ASP A 91 8.65 -1.43 12.54
C ASP A 91 7.41 -0.84 13.22
N VAL A 92 6.23 -0.92 12.60
CA VAL A 92 4.95 -0.55 13.23
C VAL A 92 4.34 -1.69 14.07
N ASN A 93 5.06 -2.79 14.27
CA ASN A 93 4.63 -3.96 15.05
C ASN A 93 3.25 -4.49 14.60
N ALA A 94 3.09 -4.68 13.29
CA ALA A 94 1.84 -5.17 12.72
C ALA A 94 1.59 -6.64 13.08
N LYS A 95 0.32 -6.99 13.37
CA LYS A 95 -0.13 -8.39 13.44
C LYS A 95 -0.42 -8.95 12.05
N LYS A 96 -1.02 -8.14 11.18
CA LYS A 96 -1.42 -8.51 9.81
C LYS A 96 -1.00 -7.42 8.83
N MET A 97 -0.63 -7.80 7.61
CA MET A 97 -0.19 -6.87 6.56
C MET A 97 -0.93 -7.16 5.25
N ILE A 98 -1.45 -6.12 4.60
CA ILE A 98 -1.91 -6.14 3.21
C ILE A 98 -1.08 -5.16 2.40
N SER A 99 -0.64 -5.59 1.22
CA SER A 99 0.05 -4.71 0.27
C SER A 99 -0.93 -4.08 -0.71
N VAL A 100 -0.79 -2.79 -0.99
CA VAL A 100 -1.59 -2.03 -1.96
C VAL A 100 -0.69 -1.36 -2.99
N HIS A 101 -1.25 -0.51 -3.86
CA HIS A 101 -0.50 0.23 -4.89
C HIS A 101 0.11 -0.63 -6.02
N ASN A 102 -0.33 -1.88 -6.15
CA ASN A 102 -0.02 -2.78 -7.26
C ASN A 102 -1.28 -3.17 -8.05
N SER A 103 -1.08 -3.99 -9.09
CA SER A 103 -2.13 -4.83 -9.71
C SER A 103 -3.30 -4.10 -10.38
N LYS A 104 -3.18 -2.77 -10.56
CA LYS A 104 -4.17 -1.94 -11.27
C LYS A 104 -3.58 -1.17 -12.45
N PHE A 105 -2.46 -0.48 -12.25
CA PHE A 105 -1.84 0.38 -13.26
C PHE A 105 -0.35 0.10 -13.42
N ALA A 106 0.14 0.19 -14.67
CA ALA A 106 1.56 0.08 -15.00
C ALA A 106 2.19 1.48 -15.05
N LEU A 107 2.60 2.00 -13.89
CA LEU A 107 3.24 3.32 -13.75
C LEU A 107 4.75 3.24 -13.47
N ALA A 108 5.30 2.03 -13.43
CA ALA A 108 6.71 1.74 -13.24
C ALA A 108 7.23 0.69 -14.23
N ARG A 109 8.54 0.44 -14.20
CA ARG A 109 9.24 -0.45 -15.14
C ARG A 109 9.27 -1.92 -14.71
N HIS A 110 8.82 -2.24 -13.50
CA HIS A 110 8.75 -3.63 -13.02
C HIS A 110 7.60 -4.38 -13.74
N GLN A 111 7.70 -5.71 -13.84
CA GLN A 111 6.58 -6.53 -14.32
C GLN A 111 5.38 -6.38 -13.38
N TRP A 112 4.17 -6.57 -13.88
CA TRP A 112 2.96 -6.34 -13.07
C TRP A 112 2.83 -7.32 -11.89
N THR A 113 3.34 -8.54 -12.02
CA THR A 113 3.36 -9.56 -10.94
C THR A 113 4.49 -9.37 -9.93
N GLU A 114 5.58 -8.68 -10.33
CA GLU A 114 6.81 -8.58 -9.56
C GLU A 114 6.59 -8.03 -8.13
N PRO A 115 5.79 -6.97 -7.89
CA PRO A 115 5.57 -6.47 -6.54
C PRO A 115 4.97 -7.53 -5.61
N MET A 116 4.02 -8.32 -6.12
CA MET A 116 3.34 -9.35 -5.33
C MET A 116 4.25 -10.56 -5.07
N GLU A 117 5.08 -10.95 -6.04
CA GLU A 117 6.07 -12.00 -5.86
C GLU A 117 7.15 -11.61 -4.85
N ARG A 118 7.67 -10.39 -4.94
CA ARG A 118 8.73 -9.89 -4.07
C ARG A 118 8.24 -9.64 -2.65
N ILE A 119 7.07 -9.01 -2.48
CA ILE A 119 6.52 -8.78 -1.14
C ILE A 119 6.19 -10.10 -0.44
N LEU A 120 5.68 -11.10 -1.18
CA LEU A 120 5.43 -12.43 -0.66
C LEU A 120 6.73 -13.08 -0.17
N ALA A 121 7.79 -13.01 -0.98
CA ALA A 121 9.10 -13.58 -0.64
C ALA A 121 9.72 -12.90 0.59
N THR A 122 9.76 -11.56 0.64
CA THR A 122 10.35 -10.82 1.77
C THR A 122 9.51 -10.89 3.05
N SER A 123 8.21 -11.18 2.95
CA SER A 123 7.34 -11.37 4.12
C SER A 123 7.50 -12.72 4.82
N GLN A 124 8.18 -13.69 4.19
CA GLN A 124 8.38 -15.01 4.79
C GLN A 124 9.16 -14.90 6.11
N GLY A 125 8.62 -15.48 7.18
CA GLY A 125 9.26 -15.52 8.49
C GLY A 125 9.21 -14.20 9.29
N LYS A 126 8.53 -13.16 8.78
CA LYS A 126 8.30 -11.91 9.53
C LYS A 126 7.21 -12.10 10.59
N PRO A 127 7.21 -11.29 11.67
CA PRO A 127 6.31 -11.45 12.83
C PRO A 127 4.85 -11.03 12.58
N TYR A 128 4.42 -10.94 11.31
CA TYR A 128 3.07 -10.60 10.90
C TYR A 128 2.51 -11.65 9.93
N GLU A 129 1.18 -11.77 9.87
CA GLU A 129 0.49 -12.52 8.83
C GLU A 129 0.40 -11.68 7.54
N PHE A 130 1.03 -12.14 6.45
CA PHE A 130 0.87 -11.51 5.15
C PHE A 130 -0.41 -12.00 4.47
N MET A 131 -1.36 -11.09 4.25
CA MET A 131 -2.67 -11.39 3.68
C MET A 131 -2.73 -10.98 2.21
N THR A 132 -3.27 -11.84 1.36
CA THR A 132 -3.44 -11.59 -0.08
C THR A 132 -4.89 -11.73 -0.56
N PRO A 133 -5.85 -11.00 0.04
CA PRO A 133 -7.25 -11.04 -0.40
C PRO A 133 -7.36 -10.80 -1.89
N MET A 134 -8.31 -11.47 -2.55
CA MET A 134 -8.67 -11.08 -3.91
C MET A 134 -9.25 -9.66 -3.88
N ILE A 135 -9.05 -8.91 -4.96
CA ILE A 135 -9.62 -7.57 -5.09
C ILE A 135 -11.15 -7.65 -4.93
N GLY A 136 -11.67 -6.99 -3.89
CA GLY A 136 -13.09 -6.98 -3.53
C GLY A 136 -13.48 -7.94 -2.40
N ASP A 137 -12.56 -8.80 -1.93
CA ASP A 137 -12.80 -9.66 -0.78
C ASP A 137 -12.89 -8.86 0.52
N LYS A 138 -13.65 -9.41 1.46
CA LYS A 138 -13.72 -8.91 2.85
C LYS A 138 -12.67 -9.62 3.69
N ILE A 139 -11.98 -8.85 4.53
CA ILE A 139 -11.06 -9.35 5.54
C ILE A 139 -11.70 -9.20 6.92
N SER A 140 -11.50 -10.20 7.80
CA SER A 140 -11.83 -10.08 9.21
C SER A 140 -10.58 -9.70 9.99
N LEU A 141 -10.69 -8.73 10.89
CA LEU A 141 -9.60 -8.33 11.78
C LEU A 141 -9.65 -9.03 13.14
N ASP A 142 -10.75 -9.72 13.46
CA ASP A 142 -10.94 -10.36 14.75
C ASP A 142 -9.94 -11.50 14.99
N ASP A 143 -9.38 -11.55 16.19
CA ASP A 143 -8.36 -12.50 16.61
C ASP A 143 -8.95 -13.80 17.22
N GLY A 144 -10.28 -14.02 17.12
CA GLY A 144 -11.03 -14.97 17.96
C GLY A 144 -11.83 -16.06 17.24
N THR A 145 -11.40 -17.32 17.41
CA THR A 145 -12.23 -18.55 17.55
C THR A 145 -13.16 -19.00 16.42
N ALA A 146 -12.94 -18.61 15.17
CA ALA A 146 -13.34 -19.44 14.03
C ALA A 146 -12.08 -19.93 13.32
N SER A 147 -11.66 -21.14 13.66
CA SER A 147 -10.72 -21.94 12.89
C SER A 147 -11.27 -22.14 11.48
N THR A 148 -11.00 -21.20 10.60
CA THR A 148 -10.67 -21.46 9.21
C THR A 148 -9.50 -20.56 8.92
N ALA A 149 -8.29 -21.11 8.83
CA ALA A 149 -7.18 -20.39 8.24
C ALA A 149 -7.71 -19.76 6.95
N ILE A 150 -7.82 -18.43 6.90
CA ILE A 150 -8.18 -17.73 5.67
C ILE A 150 -6.94 -17.87 4.80
N SER A 151 -6.89 -18.96 4.04
CA SER A 151 -5.86 -19.17 3.04
C SER A 151 -6.20 -18.24 1.88
N PHE A 152 -5.44 -17.17 1.76
CA PHE A 152 -5.56 -16.28 0.62
C PHE A 152 -4.88 -16.92 -0.60
N PRO A 153 -5.55 -16.94 -1.78
CA PRO A 153 -4.94 -17.50 -2.97
C PRO A 153 -3.78 -16.62 -3.45
N ILE A 154 -2.80 -17.27 -4.10
CA ILE A 154 -1.83 -16.57 -4.94
C ILE A 154 -2.52 -16.27 -6.28
N TRP A 155 -3.29 -15.17 -6.32
CA TRP A 155 -4.17 -14.85 -7.45
C TRP A 155 -3.49 -14.13 -8.63
N TRP A 156 -2.26 -13.67 -8.45
CA TRP A 156 -1.49 -12.95 -9.47
C TRP A 156 -0.64 -13.87 -10.36
N ARG A 157 -0.87 -15.18 -10.29
CA ARG A 157 -0.18 -16.21 -11.07
C ARG A 157 -1.08 -16.79 -12.16
#